data_AF-A0A448L400-F1
#
_entry.id   AF-A0A448L400-F1
#
_cell.length_a   1.000
_cell.length_b   1.000
_cell.length_c   1.000
_cell.angle_alpha   90.00
_cell.angle_beta   90.00
_cell.angle_gamma   90.00
#
_symmetry.space_group_name_H-M   'P 1'
#
loop_
_entity.id
_entity.type
_entity.pdbx_description
1 polymer ?
#
loop_
_entity_poly.entity_id
_entity_poly.type
_entity_poly.pdbx_seq_one_letter_code
_entity_poly.pdbx_strand_id
1 'polypeptide(L)'
;MAGFIGALAEFGKPMKCTGMCFADATSYPSLSHPNGDSADTEYCSSFKDEQRKVNAFIHFHFTKIFRGKESWFPKLAGTKFASGHETHLHAGDFDISKVTVKKL
;
A
#
# COMPACT_ATOMS: atom_id res chain seq x y z
N MET A 1 -8.22 -2.79 -6.33
CA MET A 1 -9.04 -3.22 -5.17
C MET A 1 -8.75 -4.64 -4.68
N ALA A 2 -8.68 -5.66 -5.55
CA ALA A 2 -8.39 -7.05 -5.14
C ALA A 2 -7.00 -7.22 -4.50
N GLY A 3 -5.95 -6.57 -5.02
CA GLY A 3 -4.61 -6.60 -4.43
C GLY A 3 -4.56 -6.08 -3.00
N PHE A 4 -5.25 -4.97 -2.71
CA PHE A 4 -5.31 -4.43 -1.35
C PHE A 4 -6.01 -5.37 -0.37
N ILE A 5 -7.13 -6.00 -0.77
CA ILE A 5 -7.84 -6.96 0.07
C ILE A 5 -6.95 -8.16 0.38
N GLY A 6 -6.20 -8.64 -0.61
CA GLY A 6 -5.20 -9.68 -0.41
C GLY A 6 -4.10 -9.27 0.58
N ALA A 7 -3.52 -8.08 0.40
CA ALA A 7 -2.52 -7.53 1.31
C ALA A 7 -3.07 -7.39 2.74
N LEU A 8 -4.34 -6.99 2.89
CA LEU A 8 -5.04 -6.89 4.17
C LEU A 8 -5.12 -8.26 4.87
N ALA A 9 -5.55 -9.29 4.13
CA ALA A 9 -5.65 -10.64 4.65
C ALA A 9 -4.28 -11.21 5.08
N GLU A 10 -3.26 -11.02 4.24
CA GLU A 10 -1.89 -11.49 4.49
C GLU A 10 -1.22 -10.79 5.67
N PHE A 11 -1.47 -9.50 5.84
CA PHE A 11 -0.96 -8.77 7.00
C PHE A 11 -1.56 -9.29 8.31
N GLY A 12 -2.83 -9.70 8.30
CA GLY A 12 -3.51 -10.31 9.44
C GLY A 12 -3.74 -9.37 10.62
N LYS A 13 -3.70 -8.06 10.39
CA LYS A 13 -3.93 -6.99 11.38
C LYS A 13 -4.76 -5.87 10.75
N PRO A 14 -5.43 -5.03 11.56
CA PRO A 14 -6.12 -3.85 11.04
C PRO A 14 -5.18 -2.93 10.26
N MET A 15 -5.61 -2.49 9.07
CA MET A 15 -4.97 -1.41 8.33
C MET A 15 -5.94 -0.24 8.22
N LYS A 16 -5.48 0.95 8.60
CA LYS A 16 -6.23 2.18 8.35
C LYS A 16 -5.79 2.75 7.01
N CYS A 17 -6.67 2.66 6.03
CA CYS A 17 -6.44 3.28 4.73
C CYS A 17 -6.89 4.74 4.76
N THR A 18 -6.03 5.62 4.22
CA THR A 18 -6.24 7.07 4.14
C THR A 18 -6.46 7.54 2.70
N GLY A 19 -6.34 6.65 1.71
CA GLY A 19 -6.55 6.94 0.30
C GLY A 19 -6.62 5.65 -0.51
N MET A 20 -7.81 5.25 -0.95
CA MET A 20 -8.01 4.08 -1.83
C MET A 20 -9.36 4.06 -2.56
N CYS A 21 -10.33 4.87 -2.12
CA CYS A 21 -11.66 5.05 -2.69
C CYS A 21 -12.41 6.02 -1.75
N PHE A 22 -12.50 7.30 -2.09
CA PHE A 22 -13.50 8.16 -1.46
C PHE A 22 -14.89 7.70 -1.92
N ALA A 23 -15.93 7.87 -1.09
CA ALA A 23 -17.27 7.34 -1.33
C ALA A 23 -17.91 7.82 -2.66
N ASP A 24 -17.38 8.90 -3.22
CA ASP A 24 -17.80 9.54 -4.46
C ASP A 24 -16.81 9.32 -5.63
N ALA A 25 -15.79 8.46 -5.44
CA ALA A 25 -14.66 8.27 -6.36
C ALA A 25 -13.91 9.57 -6.70
N THR A 26 -14.08 10.65 -5.93
CA THR A 26 -13.29 11.86 -6.11
C THR A 26 -11.86 11.60 -5.63
N SER A 27 -10.89 12.05 -6.39
CA SER A 27 -9.49 11.81 -6.06
C SER A 27 -8.69 13.05 -6.36
N TYR A 28 -8.82 14.01 -5.45
CA TYR A 28 -7.93 15.15 -5.45
C TYR A 28 -6.84 14.89 -4.39
N PRO A 29 -5.55 14.84 -4.76
CA PRO A 29 -4.96 15.15 -6.07
C PRO A 29 -4.68 13.94 -7.01
N SER A 30 -4.90 12.69 -6.58
CA SER A 30 -4.35 11.51 -7.29
C SER A 30 -5.39 10.55 -7.89
N LEU A 31 -5.51 10.55 -9.21
CA LEU A 31 -6.42 9.71 -10.01
C LEU A 31 -6.14 8.19 -9.98
N SER A 32 -5.01 7.74 -9.40
CA SER A 32 -4.64 6.32 -9.30
C SER A 32 -5.20 5.59 -8.09
N HIS A 33 -5.72 6.32 -7.10
CA HIS A 33 -6.31 5.68 -5.91
C HIS A 33 -7.69 5.06 -6.16
N PRO A 34 -8.64 5.68 -6.90
CA PRO A 34 -10.01 5.16 -7.04
C PRO A 34 -10.17 3.85 -7.81
N ASN A 35 -9.25 3.54 -8.73
CA ASN A 35 -9.27 2.26 -9.46
C ASN A 35 -8.57 1.14 -8.65
N GLY A 36 -8.05 1.48 -7.46
CA GLY A 36 -7.30 0.59 -6.58
C GLY A 36 -6.00 0.09 -7.19
N ASP A 37 -5.39 0.91 -8.06
CA ASP A 37 -4.00 0.82 -8.51
C ASP A 37 -3.03 1.29 -7.41
N SER A 38 -3.49 2.19 -6.54
CA SER A 38 -2.76 2.59 -5.33
C SER A 38 -3.60 2.61 -4.05
N ALA A 39 -2.92 2.47 -2.91
CA ALA A 39 -3.46 2.51 -1.56
C ALA A 39 -2.50 3.24 -0.61
N ASP A 40 -3.00 4.24 0.10
CA ASP A 40 -2.29 4.93 1.17
C ASP A 40 -2.74 4.37 2.51
N THR A 41 -1.81 3.99 3.37
CA THR A 41 -2.11 3.47 4.70
C THR A 41 -1.32 4.19 5.77
N GLU A 42 -1.93 4.41 6.93
CA GLU A 42 -1.18 4.92 8.08
C GLU A 42 -0.04 3.98 8.44
N TYR A 43 1.09 4.56 8.86
CA TYR A 43 2.20 3.78 9.40
C TYR A 43 1.78 3.01 10.65
N CYS A 44 2.23 1.76 10.75
CA CYS A 44 2.18 1.02 11.99
C CYS A 44 3.10 1.67 13.03
N SER A 45 2.83 1.43 14.31
CA SER A 45 3.64 1.98 15.41
C SER A 45 5.04 1.35 15.52
N SER A 46 5.28 0.21 14.89
CA SER A 46 6.55 -0.51 14.96
C SER A 46 7.10 -0.90 13.59
N PHE A 47 8.42 -0.84 13.48
CA PHE A 47 9.16 -1.30 12.29
C PHE A 47 8.79 -2.73 11.88
N LYS A 48 8.66 -3.64 12.85
CA LYS A 48 8.37 -5.06 12.59
C LYS A 48 7.02 -5.23 11.90
N ASP A 49 6.00 -4.53 12.39
CA ASP A 49 4.67 -4.60 11.80
C ASP A 49 4.62 -3.89 10.44
N GLU A 50 5.28 -2.75 10.30
CA GLU A 50 5.32 -2.05 9.02
C GLU A 50 6.05 -2.85 7.94
N GLN A 51 7.16 -3.52 8.27
CA GLN A 51 7.84 -4.39 7.31
C GLN A 51 6.96 -5.57 6.88
N ARG A 52 6.16 -6.14 7.81
CA ARG A 52 5.17 -7.17 7.44
C ARG A 52 4.11 -6.62 6.49
N LYS A 53 3.63 -5.39 6.73
CA LYS A 53 2.68 -4.70 5.85
C LYS A 53 3.28 -4.44 4.46
N VAL A 54 4.52 -3.97 4.38
CA VAL A 54 5.28 -3.79 3.13
C VAL A 54 5.39 -5.12 2.36
N ASN A 55 5.77 -6.20 3.05
CA ASN A 55 5.88 -7.51 2.43
C ASN A 55 4.54 -8.01 1.87
N ALA A 56 3.44 -7.76 2.58
CA ALA A 56 2.10 -8.10 2.11
C ALA A 56 1.75 -7.34 0.82
N PHE A 57 2.04 -6.04 0.74
CA PHE A 57 1.85 -5.27 -0.50
C PHE A 57 2.70 -5.80 -1.67
N ILE A 58 3.96 -6.14 -1.43
CA ILE A 58 4.84 -6.74 -2.46
C ILE A 58 4.30 -8.09 -2.92
N HIS A 59 3.85 -8.93 -1.98
CA HIS A 59 3.27 -10.24 -2.27
C HIS A 59 2.06 -10.12 -3.21
N PHE A 60 1.21 -9.12 -2.96
CA PHE A 60 0.08 -8.76 -3.81
C PHE A 60 0.43 -7.72 -4.88
N HIS A 61 1.65 -7.82 -5.43
CA HIS A 61 2.03 -7.20 -6.71
C HIS A 61 1.97 -5.67 -6.78
N PHE A 62 2.00 -4.96 -5.66
CA PHE A 62 2.28 -3.53 -5.65
C PHE A 62 3.78 -3.32 -5.90
N THR A 63 4.11 -2.58 -6.96
CA THR A 63 5.49 -2.48 -7.44
C THR A 63 6.19 -1.20 -6.98
N LYS A 64 5.42 -0.18 -6.60
CA LYS A 64 5.95 1.07 -6.04
C LYS A 64 5.47 1.27 -4.62
N ILE A 65 6.37 1.07 -3.66
CA ILE A 65 6.09 1.36 -2.26
C ILE A 65 6.90 2.57 -1.84
N PHE A 66 6.23 3.68 -1.54
CA PHE A 66 6.84 4.92 -1.09
C PHE A 66 6.68 5.12 0.40
N ARG A 67 7.73 5.70 0.98
CA ARG A 67 7.82 6.05 2.40
C ARG A 67 8.39 7.44 2.63
N GLY A 68 8.10 7.99 3.79
CA GLY A 68 8.83 9.11 4.39
C GLY A 68 10.26 8.75 4.79
N LYS A 69 10.99 9.71 5.38
CA LYS A 69 12.40 9.56 5.79
C LYS A 69 12.62 9.45 7.30
N GLU A 70 11.59 9.68 8.10
CA GLU A 70 11.75 9.77 9.55
C GLU A 70 11.90 8.41 10.26
N SER A 71 12.41 8.45 11.49
CA SER A 71 12.43 7.31 12.41
C SER A 71 13.09 6.05 11.81
N TRP A 72 12.40 4.91 11.90
CA TRP A 72 12.84 3.62 11.36
C TRP A 72 12.43 3.41 9.90
N PHE A 73 11.74 4.35 9.24
CA PHE A 73 11.27 4.19 7.86
C PHE A 73 12.39 3.87 6.87
N PRO A 74 13.59 4.50 6.94
CA PRO A 74 14.69 4.17 6.03
C PRO A 74 15.17 2.72 6.10
N LYS A 75 14.83 1.97 7.16
CA LYS A 75 15.17 0.56 7.33
C LYS A 75 14.19 -0.38 6.61
N LEU A 76 13.06 0.13 6.10
CA LEU A 76 12.06 -0.67 5.40
C LEU A 76 12.60 -1.17 4.06
N ALA A 77 12.81 -2.48 3.96
CA ALA A 77 13.22 -3.14 2.72
C ALA A 77 12.06 -3.16 1.72
N GLY A 78 12.38 -2.99 0.43
CA GLY A 78 11.39 -2.97 -0.65
C GLY A 78 10.63 -1.64 -0.80
N THR A 79 11.14 -0.56 -0.19
CA THR A 79 10.53 0.78 -0.26
C THR A 79 11.48 1.81 -0.86
N LYS A 80 10.93 2.92 -1.35
CA LYS A 80 11.68 4.10 -1.81
C LYS A 80 11.26 5.34 -1.03
N PHE A 81 12.22 6.21 -0.75
CA PHE A 81 11.89 7.54 -0.21
C PHE A 81 11.13 8.35 -1.26
N ALA A 82 10.05 9.01 -0.86
CA ALA A 82 9.41 10.07 -1.63
C ALA A 82 8.88 11.16 -0.70
N SER A 83 9.14 12.41 -1.04
CA SER A 83 8.60 13.56 -0.30
C SER A 83 7.07 13.50 -0.25
N GLY A 84 6.46 13.96 0.85
CA GLY A 84 4.99 13.94 1.03
C GLY A 84 4.44 12.68 1.71
N HIS A 85 5.28 11.68 2.01
CA HIS A 85 4.87 10.39 2.57
C HIS A 85 5.29 10.22 4.04
N GLU A 86 5.49 11.31 4.79
CA GLU A 86 5.92 11.21 6.20
C GLU A 86 4.82 10.70 7.14
N THR A 87 3.56 10.78 6.72
CA THR A 87 2.39 10.41 7.53
C THR A 87 1.74 9.08 7.12
N HIS A 88 2.13 8.51 5.98
CA HIS A 88 1.51 7.31 5.42
C HIS A 88 2.48 6.55 4.51
N LEU A 89 2.26 5.25 4.37
CA LEU A 89 2.88 4.40 3.36
C LEU A 89 2.00 4.40 2.11
N HIS A 90 2.57 4.72 0.96
CA HIS A 90 1.90 4.58 -0.33
C HIS A 90 2.32 3.27 -0.98
N ALA A 91 1.37 2.45 -1.38
CA ALA A 91 1.58 1.28 -2.22
C ALA A 91 0.84 1.47 -3.54
N GLY A 92 1.55 1.52 -4.66
CA GLY A 92 1.00 1.84 -5.98
C GLY A 92 1.55 0.97 -7.10
N ASP A 93 1.12 1.28 -8.32
CA ASP A 93 1.41 0.55 -9.56
C ASP A 93 1.15 -0.96 -9.37
N PHE A 94 -0.12 -1.30 -9.12
CA PHE A 94 -0.54 -2.69 -8.94
C PHE A 94 -0.44 -3.43 -10.28
N ASP A 95 0.44 -4.44 -10.32
CA ASP A 95 0.68 -5.21 -11.53
C ASP A 95 -0.41 -6.27 -11.74
N ILE A 96 -1.47 -5.87 -12.43
CA ILE A 96 -2.59 -6.75 -12.78
C ILE A 96 -2.17 -7.92 -13.67
N SER A 97 -1.07 -7.81 -14.43
CA SER A 97 -0.60 -8.88 -15.32
C SER A 97 -0.14 -10.12 -14.55
N LYS A 98 0.21 -9.96 -13.27
CA LYS A 98 0.59 -11.06 -12.37
C LYS A 98 -0.60 -11.75 -11.71
N VAL A 99 -1.81 -11.18 -11.81
CA VAL A 99 -3.01 -11.76 -11.22
C VAL A 99 -3.47 -12.95 -12.05
N THR A 100 -3.51 -14.13 -11.41
CA THR A 100 -4.07 -15.34 -12.02
C THR A 100 -5.50 -15.56 -11.51
N VAL A 101 -6.48 -15.48 -12.39
CA VAL A 101 -7.86 -15.86 -12.09
C VAL A 101 -8.04 -17.35 -12.43
N LYS A 102 -8.14 -18.20 -11.40
CA LYS A 102 -8.50 -19.61 -11.59
C LYS A 102 -10.02 -19.72 -11.59
N LYS A 103 -10.61 -20.32 -12.63
CA LYS A 103 -11.99 -20.80 -12.55
C LYS A 103 -12.02 -21.93 -11.52
N LEU A 104 -12.87 -21.77 -10.51
CA LEU A 104 -13.18 -22.81 -9.52
C LEU A 104 -14.09 -23.87 -10.15
#